data_AF-A0A4Q3Y7D7-F1
#
_entry.id   AF-A0A4Q3Y7D7-F1
#
_cell.length_a   1.000
_cell.length_b   1.000
_cell.length_c   1.000
_cell.angle_alpha   90.00
_cell.angle_beta   90.00
_cell.angle_gamma   90.00
#
_symmetry.space_group_name_H-M   'P 1'
#
loop_
_entity.id
_entity.type
_entity.pdbx_description
1 polymer ?
#
loop_
_entity_poly.entity_id
_entity_poly.type
_entity_poly.pdbx_seq_one_letter_code
_entity_poly.pdbx_strand_id
1 'polypeptide(L)'
;MPAVAVLASSPISVTTSSGKQYGIPLSLLAIRDGAIDTSRLDAALVTAALPTLKALLASGAIRPGSTSAPVKAMEVVAKLAGTLGNAITISFAGVEPDEDTPDDTTSDVTVRFADRRTALTAASVGEQLGTPTGGTAPSLVTLKAAAAGLPAATPATKLTGTPRELDIPLQAGGGTAFTAKVGTGPLLADVTVAIEDVDTTANTFTLVIGLEHSATDLALSGLATRLAPLATVTPGAGGFAPPAEGTIKLKGGAPARTEPPVAARAEVLSG
;
A
#
# COMPACT_ATOMS: atom_id res chain seq x y z
N MET A 1 -13.22 -1.16 17.87
CA MET A 1 -12.85 -2.53 17.41
C MET A 1 -14.02 -3.13 16.63
N PRO A 2 -13.82 -4.09 15.70
CA PRO A 2 -14.94 -4.77 15.05
C PRO A 2 -15.83 -5.45 16.10
N ALA A 3 -17.13 -5.54 15.83
CA ALA A 3 -18.05 -6.19 16.75
C ALA A 3 -17.83 -7.71 16.69
N VAL A 4 -17.69 -8.35 17.86
CA VAL A 4 -17.48 -9.80 17.94
C VAL A 4 -18.78 -10.51 18.27
N ALA A 5 -18.98 -11.70 17.70
CA ALA A 5 -20.15 -12.51 17.99
C ALA A 5 -20.25 -12.83 19.49
N VAL A 6 -21.47 -12.89 20.01
CA VAL A 6 -21.70 -13.27 21.41
C VAL A 6 -21.70 -14.78 21.56
N LEU A 7 -20.93 -15.29 22.54
CA LEU A 7 -21.05 -16.67 23.01
C LEU A 7 -21.96 -16.72 24.23
N ALA A 8 -22.93 -17.62 24.19
CA ALA A 8 -23.81 -17.96 25.30
C ALA A 8 -24.17 -19.46 25.24
N SER A 9 -24.65 -20.01 26.35
CA SER A 9 -25.07 -21.42 26.41
C SER A 9 -26.44 -21.70 25.75
N SER A 10 -27.22 -20.65 25.44
CA SER A 10 -28.54 -20.74 24.83
C SER A 10 -28.97 -19.39 24.23
N PRO A 11 -30.00 -19.36 23.36
CA PRO A 11 -30.65 -18.10 22.96
C PRO A 11 -31.12 -17.29 24.18
N ILE A 12 -31.02 -15.97 24.10
CA ILE A 12 -31.39 -15.09 25.22
C ILE A 12 -32.90 -14.83 25.17
N SER A 13 -33.62 -15.24 26.21
CA SER A 13 -35.03 -14.91 26.35
C SER A 13 -35.21 -13.68 27.21
N VAL A 14 -36.03 -12.73 26.75
CA VAL A 14 -36.38 -11.50 27.47
C VAL A 14 -37.89 -11.39 27.56
N THR A 15 -38.41 -11.06 28.73
CA THR A 15 -39.82 -10.75 28.94
C THR A 15 -39.98 -9.25 29.08
N THR A 16 -40.83 -8.63 28.27
CA THR A 16 -41.12 -7.19 28.34
C THR A 16 -42.00 -6.86 29.55
N SER A 17 -42.09 -5.57 29.88
CA SER A 17 -43.02 -5.06 30.90
C SER A 17 -44.50 -5.37 30.58
N SER A 18 -44.82 -5.64 29.31
CA SER A 18 -46.16 -6.08 28.88
C SER A 18 -46.37 -7.60 28.97
N GLY A 19 -45.43 -8.35 29.57
CA GLY A 19 -45.51 -9.81 29.71
C GLY A 19 -45.25 -10.60 28.42
N LYS A 20 -44.80 -9.96 27.34
CA LYS A 20 -44.47 -10.66 26.08
C LYS A 20 -43.05 -11.21 26.16
N GLN A 21 -42.88 -12.46 25.77
CA GLN A 21 -41.56 -13.10 25.71
C GLN A 21 -40.99 -13.00 24.29
N TYR A 22 -39.72 -12.61 24.21
CA TYR A 22 -38.94 -12.53 22.99
C TYR A 22 -37.70 -13.42 23.12
N GLY A 23 -37.47 -14.26 22.12
CA GLY A 23 -36.20 -14.97 21.97
C GLY A 23 -35.27 -14.16 21.07
N ILE A 24 -34.07 -13.87 21.55
CA ILE A 24 -33.02 -13.18 20.80
C ILE A 24 -32.00 -14.23 20.34
N PRO A 25 -31.95 -14.54 19.03
CA PRO A 25 -30.88 -15.37 18.47
C PRO A 25 -29.51 -14.76 18.75
N LEU A 26 -28.52 -15.59 19.10
CA LEU A 26 -27.15 -15.11 19.34
C LEU A 26 -26.52 -14.48 18.10
N SER A 27 -26.97 -14.86 16.90
CA SER A 27 -26.54 -14.24 15.64
C SER A 27 -26.91 -12.77 15.49
N LEU A 28 -27.88 -12.27 16.27
CA LEU A 28 -28.27 -10.86 16.31
C LEU A 28 -27.55 -10.06 17.40
N LEU A 29 -26.75 -10.72 18.23
CA LEU A 29 -26.00 -10.09 19.31
C LEU A 29 -24.53 -10.00 18.94
N ALA A 30 -23.95 -8.82 19.13
CA ALA A 30 -22.52 -8.61 19.04
C ALA A 30 -22.03 -7.78 20.23
N ILE A 31 -20.73 -7.86 20.52
CA ILE A 31 -20.06 -7.01 21.51
C ILE A 31 -19.08 -6.11 20.77
N ARG A 32 -19.21 -4.80 20.97
CA ARG A 32 -18.29 -3.78 20.45
C ARG A 32 -17.74 -2.97 21.61
N ASP A 33 -16.42 -2.85 21.68
CA ASP A 33 -15.70 -2.09 22.71
C ASP A 33 -16.14 -2.42 24.15
N GLY A 34 -16.40 -3.71 24.41
CA GLY A 34 -16.81 -4.23 25.72
C GLY A 34 -18.28 -4.00 26.08
N ALA A 35 -19.10 -3.46 25.17
CA ALA A 35 -20.54 -3.27 25.35
C ALA A 35 -21.35 -4.07 24.32
N ILE A 36 -22.63 -4.32 24.62
CA ILE A 36 -23.56 -4.96 23.67
C ILE A 36 -23.84 -3.99 22.52
N ASP A 37 -23.56 -4.41 21.30
CA ASP A 37 -23.95 -3.72 20.08
C ASP A 37 -25.42 -3.99 19.78
N THR A 38 -26.23 -2.93 19.78
CA THR A 38 -27.67 -2.99 19.59
C THR A 38 -28.11 -2.66 18.17
N SER A 39 -27.19 -2.37 17.25
CA SER A 39 -27.49 -1.93 15.88
C SER A 39 -28.33 -2.95 15.07
N ARG A 40 -28.27 -4.23 15.44
CA ARG A 40 -28.99 -5.33 14.77
C ARG A 40 -30.31 -5.71 15.46
N LEU A 41 -30.67 -5.01 16.54
CA LEU A 41 -31.89 -5.23 17.30
C LEU A 41 -32.91 -4.12 16.99
N ASP A 42 -34.19 -4.50 16.91
CA ASP A 42 -35.28 -3.53 16.82
C ASP A 42 -35.32 -2.60 18.05
N ALA A 43 -35.63 -1.31 17.86
CA ALA A 43 -35.58 -0.30 18.91
C ALA A 43 -36.49 -0.60 20.12
N ALA A 44 -37.66 -1.21 19.88
CA ALA A 44 -38.56 -1.61 20.96
C ALA A 44 -37.99 -2.80 21.76
N LEU A 45 -37.32 -3.73 21.07
CA LEU A 45 -36.63 -4.86 21.69
C LEU A 45 -35.40 -4.42 22.48
N VAL A 46 -34.62 -3.44 21.97
CA VAL A 46 -33.46 -2.88 22.67
C VAL A 46 -33.85 -2.34 24.03
N THR A 47 -34.92 -1.54 24.09
CA THR A 47 -35.37 -0.91 25.35
C THR A 47 -35.72 -1.96 26.42
N ALA A 48 -36.35 -3.07 26.01
CA ALA A 48 -36.71 -4.16 26.93
C ALA A 48 -35.53 -5.09 27.28
N ALA A 49 -34.63 -5.36 26.32
CA ALA A 49 -33.59 -6.37 26.44
C ALA A 49 -32.27 -5.85 27.00
N LEU A 50 -31.93 -4.58 26.79
CA LEU A 50 -30.61 -4.04 27.11
C LEU A 50 -30.23 -4.16 28.60
N PRO A 51 -31.13 -3.94 29.59
CA PRO A 51 -30.78 -4.14 31.00
C PRO A 51 -30.38 -5.60 31.29
N THR A 52 -31.15 -6.56 30.77
CA THR A 52 -30.88 -7.99 30.91
C THR A 52 -29.58 -8.39 30.22
N LEU A 53 -29.36 -7.93 28.98
CA LEU A 53 -28.13 -8.22 28.24
C LEU A 53 -26.88 -7.65 28.93
N LYS A 54 -26.96 -6.43 29.51
CA LYS A 54 -25.88 -5.87 30.32
C LYS A 54 -25.61 -6.70 31.57
N ALA A 55 -26.64 -7.14 32.27
CA ALA A 55 -26.49 -7.99 33.45
C ALA A 55 -25.85 -9.35 33.12
N LEU A 56 -26.25 -9.96 31.99
CA LEU A 56 -25.66 -11.21 31.51
C LEU A 56 -24.20 -11.04 31.07
N LEU A 57 -23.85 -9.89 30.50
CA LEU A 57 -22.47 -9.59 30.13
C LEU A 57 -21.61 -9.40 31.39
N ALA A 58 -22.13 -8.67 32.38
CA ALA A 58 -21.45 -8.45 33.66
C ALA A 58 -21.25 -9.73 34.47
N SER A 59 -22.19 -10.69 34.38
CA SER A 59 -22.06 -11.99 35.06
C SER A 59 -21.20 -13.01 34.30
N GLY A 60 -20.78 -12.69 33.06
CA GLY A 60 -20.05 -13.61 32.19
C GLY A 60 -20.91 -14.71 31.56
N ALA A 61 -22.23 -14.65 31.73
CA ALA A 61 -23.19 -15.59 31.10
C ALA A 61 -23.26 -15.41 29.59
N ILE A 62 -23.03 -14.18 29.11
CA ILE A 62 -22.65 -13.90 27.73
C ILE A 62 -21.25 -13.31 27.72
N ARG A 63 -20.45 -13.73 26.75
CA ARG A 63 -19.06 -13.27 26.61
C ARG A 63 -18.74 -13.00 25.15
N PRO A 64 -17.76 -12.13 24.87
CA PRO A 64 -17.24 -11.99 23.52
C PRO A 64 -16.73 -13.36 23.05
N GLY A 65 -17.11 -13.73 21.83
CA GLY A 65 -16.50 -14.85 21.14
C GLY A 65 -15.04 -14.58 20.82
N SER A 66 -14.36 -15.61 20.32
CA SER A 66 -13.07 -15.40 19.69
C SER A 66 -13.29 -14.50 18.46
N THR A 67 -12.58 -13.39 18.40
CA THR A 67 -12.43 -12.66 17.14
C THR A 67 -11.92 -13.65 16.09
N SER A 68 -12.55 -13.70 14.92
CA SER A 68 -11.99 -14.47 13.81
C SER A 68 -10.55 -14.03 13.57
N ALA A 69 -9.65 -14.97 13.34
CA ALA A 69 -8.27 -14.62 13.03
C ALA A 69 -8.26 -13.70 11.80
N PRO A 70 -7.43 -12.64 11.78
CA PRO A 70 -7.28 -11.79 10.60
C PRO A 70 -6.98 -12.66 9.38
N VAL A 71 -7.76 -12.46 8.32
CA VAL A 71 -7.54 -13.16 7.04
C VAL A 71 -6.58 -12.31 6.22
N LYS A 72 -5.73 -12.97 5.42
CA LYS A 72 -4.86 -12.28 4.46
C LYS A 72 -5.73 -11.57 3.43
N ALA A 73 -5.72 -10.24 3.44
CA ALA A 73 -6.42 -9.41 2.46
C ALA A 73 -5.76 -9.46 1.09
N MET A 74 -4.42 -9.34 1.07
CA MET A 74 -3.61 -9.42 -0.15
C MET A 74 -2.13 -9.65 0.16
N GLU A 75 -1.37 -10.09 -0.85
CA GLU A 75 0.09 -10.09 -0.87
C GLU A 75 0.59 -8.98 -1.81
N VAL A 76 1.56 -8.20 -1.36
CA VAL A 76 2.23 -7.20 -2.20
C VAL A 76 3.72 -7.54 -2.29
N VAL A 77 4.21 -7.72 -3.52
CA VAL A 77 5.60 -8.08 -3.82
C VAL A 77 6.23 -7.00 -4.69
N ALA A 78 7.33 -6.40 -4.25
CA ALA A 78 8.03 -5.39 -5.04
C ALA A 78 8.68 -6.01 -6.29
N LYS A 79 8.52 -5.37 -7.46
CA LYS A 79 9.17 -5.80 -8.72
C LYS A 79 10.60 -5.32 -8.83
N LEU A 80 10.91 -4.16 -8.25
CA LEU A 80 12.23 -3.56 -8.30
C LEU A 80 13.05 -3.99 -7.08
N ALA A 81 13.76 -5.11 -7.20
CA ALA A 81 14.76 -5.52 -6.21
C ALA A 81 15.94 -4.53 -6.23
N GLY A 82 16.05 -3.69 -5.20
CA GLY A 82 17.15 -2.74 -5.08
C GLY A 82 18.28 -3.30 -4.22
N THR A 83 19.53 -3.09 -4.65
CA THR A 83 20.74 -3.36 -3.84
C THR A 83 20.96 -2.30 -2.75
N LEU A 84 20.30 -1.13 -2.87
CA LEU A 84 20.37 -0.01 -1.95
C LEU A 84 19.00 0.72 -1.87
N GLY A 85 18.15 0.34 -0.92
CA GLY A 85 17.21 1.30 -0.35
C GLY A 85 15.97 1.70 -1.17
N ASN A 86 15.56 0.97 -2.21
CA ASN A 86 14.23 1.17 -2.82
C ASN A 86 13.16 1.03 -1.72
N ALA A 87 12.56 2.14 -1.33
CA ALA A 87 11.53 2.20 -0.31
C ALA A 87 10.19 2.43 -0.98
N ILE A 88 9.48 1.35 -1.31
CA ILE A 88 8.08 1.46 -1.72
C ILE A 88 7.24 1.52 -0.45
N THR A 89 6.45 2.56 -0.32
CA THR A 89 5.52 2.73 0.79
C THR A 89 4.11 2.82 0.22
N ILE A 90 3.20 2.00 0.70
CA ILE A 90 1.80 1.98 0.29
C ILE A 90 0.98 2.26 1.55
N SER A 91 0.16 3.30 1.52
CA SER A 91 -0.73 3.66 2.63
C SER A 91 -2.17 3.52 2.21
N PHE A 92 -2.96 2.91 3.07
CA PHE A 92 -4.41 2.75 2.96
C PHE A 92 -5.08 3.60 4.03
N ALA A 93 -6.09 4.37 3.64
CA ALA A 93 -6.96 5.15 4.52
C ALA A 93 -8.39 5.13 3.97
N GLY A 94 -9.37 5.51 4.78
CA GLY A 94 -10.76 5.65 4.34
C GLY A 94 -11.29 4.36 3.73
N VAL A 95 -10.99 3.21 4.35
CA VAL A 95 -11.41 1.91 3.81
C VAL A 95 -12.92 1.76 4.00
N GLU A 96 -13.66 1.63 2.91
CA GLU A 96 -15.11 1.39 2.91
C GLU A 96 -15.40 -0.04 2.42
N PRO A 97 -15.64 -1.00 3.34
CA PRO A 97 -15.92 -2.38 2.98
C PRO A 97 -17.20 -2.54 2.15
N ASP A 98 -17.13 -3.35 1.10
CA ASP A 98 -18.31 -3.90 0.44
C ASP A 98 -18.49 -5.37 0.88
N GLU A 99 -19.52 -5.63 1.70
CA GLU A 99 -19.78 -6.97 2.25
C GLU A 99 -20.33 -7.95 1.19
N ASP A 100 -20.97 -7.42 0.14
CA ASP A 100 -21.59 -8.23 -0.91
C ASP A 100 -20.58 -8.57 -2.02
N THR A 101 -19.69 -7.62 -2.34
CA THR A 101 -18.65 -7.74 -3.37
C THR A 101 -17.31 -7.26 -2.82
N PRO A 102 -16.56 -8.10 -2.08
CA PRO A 102 -15.32 -7.69 -1.42
C PRO A 102 -14.26 -7.04 -2.33
N ASP A 103 -14.24 -7.42 -3.62
CA ASP A 103 -13.36 -6.85 -4.65
C ASP A 103 -13.67 -5.36 -4.98
N ASP A 104 -14.88 -4.90 -4.67
CA ASP A 104 -15.36 -3.52 -4.86
C ASP A 104 -15.19 -2.65 -3.61
N THR A 105 -14.64 -3.21 -2.51
CA THR A 105 -14.18 -2.42 -1.37
C THR A 105 -13.28 -1.28 -1.86
N THR A 106 -13.54 -0.06 -1.41
CA THR A 106 -12.77 1.13 -1.80
C THR A 106 -11.83 1.57 -0.68
N SER A 107 -10.75 2.25 -1.06
CA SER A 107 -9.83 2.89 -0.12
C SER A 107 -9.07 4.03 -0.80
N ASP A 108 -8.71 5.03 0.00
CA ASP A 108 -7.71 6.02 -0.35
C ASP A 108 -6.32 5.38 -0.29
N VAL A 109 -5.64 5.34 -1.45
CA VAL A 109 -4.32 4.72 -1.58
C VAL A 109 -3.27 5.76 -1.93
N THR A 110 -2.26 5.90 -1.06
CA THR A 110 -1.06 6.70 -1.33
C THR A 110 0.15 5.80 -1.54
N VAL A 111 0.82 5.98 -2.67
CA VAL A 111 2.00 5.21 -3.07
C VAL A 111 3.19 6.13 -3.14
N ARG A 112 4.27 5.77 -2.45
CA ARG A 112 5.56 6.45 -2.51
C ARG A 112 6.65 5.50 -2.94
N PHE A 113 7.55 5.98 -3.77
CA PHE A 113 8.81 5.31 -4.12
C PHE A 113 9.94 6.31 -4.03
N ALA A 114 11.05 5.86 -3.46
CA ALA A 114 12.31 6.60 -3.42
C ALA A 114 13.47 5.65 -3.76
N ASP A 115 14.32 6.10 -4.69
CA ASP A 115 15.60 5.47 -5.05
C ASP A 115 16.66 6.58 -5.11
N ARG A 116 17.73 6.42 -4.34
CA ARG A 116 18.84 7.37 -4.25
C ARG A 116 20.13 6.64 -4.60
N ARG A 117 20.83 7.12 -5.62
CA ARG A 117 22.07 6.54 -6.13
C ARG A 117 23.18 7.58 -6.07
N THR A 118 24.13 7.38 -5.16
CA THR A 118 25.23 8.31 -4.90
C THR A 118 26.48 7.94 -5.69
N ALA A 119 27.38 8.90 -5.87
CA ALA A 119 28.68 8.70 -6.51
C ALA A 119 28.60 8.12 -7.94
N LEU A 120 27.55 8.50 -8.68
CA LEU A 120 27.39 8.14 -10.08
C LEU A 120 28.32 8.96 -10.95
N THR A 121 28.81 8.36 -12.04
CA THR A 121 29.56 9.03 -13.10
C THR A 121 28.77 8.95 -14.40
N ALA A 122 29.17 9.70 -15.43
CA ALA A 122 28.57 9.60 -16.76
C ALA A 122 28.66 8.17 -17.34
N ALA A 123 29.71 7.41 -17.01
CA ALA A 123 29.85 6.03 -17.43
C ALA A 123 28.94 5.08 -16.62
N SER A 124 28.91 5.23 -15.28
CA SER A 124 28.20 4.27 -14.43
C SER A 124 26.68 4.48 -14.37
N VAL A 125 26.17 5.68 -14.67
CA VAL A 125 24.73 5.95 -14.64
C VAL A 125 23.96 5.09 -15.65
N GLY A 126 24.52 4.86 -16.85
CA GLY A 126 23.90 4.00 -17.86
C GLY A 126 23.89 2.53 -17.45
N GLU A 127 24.97 2.06 -16.83
CA GLU A 127 25.06 0.69 -16.31
C GLU A 127 24.04 0.47 -15.19
N GLN A 128 23.89 1.44 -14.29
CA GLN A 128 23.02 1.30 -13.13
C GLN A 128 21.54 1.47 -13.47
N LEU A 129 21.15 2.47 -14.26
CA LEU A 129 19.73 2.70 -14.60
C LEU A 129 19.25 1.83 -15.76
N GLY A 130 20.19 1.37 -16.58
CA GLY A 130 19.91 0.77 -17.87
C GLY A 130 19.69 1.78 -18.99
N THR A 131 19.86 1.24 -20.18
CA THR A 131 19.72 1.88 -21.49
C THR A 131 18.87 0.97 -22.39
N PRO A 132 18.46 1.38 -23.59
CA PRO A 132 17.75 0.50 -24.52
C PRO A 132 18.55 -0.76 -24.89
N THR A 133 19.87 -0.75 -24.71
CA THR A 133 20.77 -1.88 -25.00
C THR A 133 21.10 -2.75 -23.79
N GLY A 134 20.57 -2.43 -22.59
CA GLY A 134 20.77 -3.22 -21.36
C GLY A 134 21.07 -2.37 -20.11
N GLY A 135 21.05 -3.00 -18.93
CA GLY A 135 21.30 -2.40 -17.62
C GLY A 135 21.52 -3.46 -16.53
N THR A 136 22.17 -3.09 -15.43
CA THR A 136 22.56 -4.02 -14.36
C THR A 136 21.63 -4.00 -13.14
N ALA A 137 20.85 -2.93 -12.95
CA ALA A 137 19.89 -2.83 -11.85
C ALA A 137 18.50 -2.39 -12.33
N PRO A 138 17.41 -3.01 -11.81
CA PRO A 138 16.05 -2.58 -12.12
C PRO A 138 15.80 -1.17 -11.57
N SER A 139 15.23 -0.30 -12.40
CA SER A 139 14.93 1.10 -12.10
C SER A 139 13.59 1.49 -12.73
N LEU A 140 12.86 2.42 -12.11
CA LEU A 140 11.71 3.06 -12.76
C LEU A 140 12.14 3.94 -13.93
N VAL A 141 13.32 4.55 -13.83
CA VAL A 141 13.87 5.49 -14.79
C VAL A 141 15.02 4.82 -15.53
N THR A 142 14.96 4.86 -16.86
CA THR A 142 16.03 4.42 -17.76
C THR A 142 16.61 5.61 -18.50
N LEU A 143 17.81 5.48 -19.05
CA LEU A 143 18.37 6.49 -19.94
C LEU A 143 17.93 6.26 -21.38
N LYS A 144 17.65 7.33 -22.12
CA LYS A 144 17.39 7.26 -23.56
C LYS A 144 18.66 6.90 -24.36
N ALA A 145 19.81 7.39 -23.91
CA ALA A 145 21.12 7.18 -24.49
C ALA A 145 22.20 7.26 -23.40
N ALA A 146 23.43 6.87 -23.71
CA ALA A 146 24.56 7.02 -22.81
C ALA A 146 24.78 8.49 -22.41
N ALA A 147 25.22 8.73 -21.17
CA ALA A 147 25.45 10.08 -20.70
C ALA A 147 26.72 10.69 -21.34
N ALA A 148 26.63 11.94 -21.76
CA ALA A 148 27.68 12.67 -22.47
C ALA A 148 28.65 13.43 -21.54
N GLY A 149 28.38 13.49 -20.23
CA GLY A 149 29.21 14.20 -19.27
C GLY A 149 28.56 14.37 -17.90
N LEU A 150 29.18 15.19 -17.05
CA LEU A 150 28.68 15.50 -15.71
C LEU A 150 27.38 16.33 -15.80
N PRO A 151 26.27 15.89 -15.18
CA PRO A 151 25.03 16.65 -15.17
C PRO A 151 25.14 17.87 -14.26
N ALA A 152 24.35 18.90 -14.56
CA ALA A 152 24.14 20.01 -13.64
C ALA A 152 23.15 19.63 -12.54
N ALA A 153 23.32 20.24 -11.36
CA ALA A 153 22.36 20.10 -10.28
C ALA A 153 20.97 20.55 -10.75
N THR A 154 19.98 19.69 -10.53
CA THR A 154 18.62 19.88 -11.03
C THR A 154 17.64 19.53 -9.92
N PRO A 155 16.69 20.42 -9.57
CA PRO A 155 15.69 20.11 -8.55
C PRO A 155 14.80 18.94 -8.98
N ALA A 156 14.10 18.33 -8.03
CA ALA A 156 13.13 17.28 -8.33
C ALA A 156 12.09 17.76 -9.35
N THR A 157 12.18 17.22 -10.56
CA THR A 157 11.40 17.67 -11.71
C THR A 157 10.62 16.49 -12.28
N LYS A 158 9.32 16.67 -12.52
CA LYS A 158 8.46 15.64 -13.11
C LYS A 158 8.87 15.36 -14.55
N LEU A 159 8.85 14.09 -14.94
CA LEU A 159 9.02 13.69 -16.34
C LEU A 159 7.73 14.00 -17.11
N THR A 160 7.84 14.66 -18.26
CA THR A 160 6.68 15.17 -19.03
C THR A 160 6.73 14.69 -20.48
N GLY A 161 5.61 14.84 -21.21
CA GLY A 161 5.50 14.42 -22.61
C GLY A 161 5.04 12.98 -22.82
N THR A 162 5.06 12.54 -24.07
CA THR A 162 4.73 11.16 -24.49
C THR A 162 5.69 10.74 -25.60
N PRO A 163 6.75 9.95 -25.31
CA PRO A 163 7.11 9.35 -24.03
C PRO A 163 7.46 10.39 -22.95
N ARG A 164 7.34 9.99 -21.68
CA ARG A 164 7.68 10.84 -20.53
C ARG A 164 9.19 10.90 -20.37
N GLU A 165 9.76 12.06 -20.63
CA GLU A 165 11.20 12.31 -20.65
C GLU A 165 11.55 13.56 -19.85
N LEU A 166 12.81 13.64 -19.41
CA LEU A 166 13.41 14.83 -18.82
C LEU A 166 14.87 14.92 -19.29
N ASP A 167 15.20 16.02 -19.95
CA ASP A 167 16.58 16.33 -20.30
C ASP A 167 17.30 16.90 -19.09
N ILE A 168 18.36 16.21 -18.67
CA ILE A 168 19.25 16.67 -17.61
C ILE A 168 20.39 17.45 -18.28
N PRO A 169 20.56 18.75 -17.96
CA PRO A 169 21.56 19.58 -18.61
C PRO A 169 22.99 19.19 -18.21
N LEU A 170 23.96 19.49 -19.07
CA LEU A 170 25.39 19.41 -18.74
C LEU A 170 25.78 20.49 -17.72
N GLN A 171 26.68 20.17 -16.80
CA GLN A 171 27.24 21.12 -15.83
C GLN A 171 28.02 22.25 -16.52
N ALA A 172 28.62 22.00 -17.68
CA ALA A 172 29.36 22.98 -18.47
C ALA A 172 29.21 22.72 -19.98
N GLY A 173 29.33 23.77 -20.80
CA GLY A 173 29.41 23.67 -22.26
C GLY A 173 28.08 23.68 -23.02
N GLY A 174 26.94 23.78 -22.33
CA GLY A 174 25.61 23.75 -22.95
C GLY A 174 25.22 22.35 -23.46
N GLY A 175 23.93 22.09 -23.59
CA GLY A 175 23.39 20.79 -24.03
C GLY A 175 22.99 19.86 -22.89
N THR A 176 22.73 18.60 -23.24
CA THR A 176 22.11 17.59 -22.38
C THR A 176 23.14 16.55 -21.95
N ALA A 177 23.28 16.34 -20.65
CA ALA A 177 24.12 15.28 -20.08
C ALA A 177 23.52 13.91 -20.38
N PHE A 178 22.22 13.75 -20.11
CA PHE A 178 21.44 12.58 -20.50
C PHE A 178 19.95 12.89 -20.44
N THR A 179 19.15 12.08 -21.13
CA THR A 179 17.69 12.14 -21.05
C THR A 179 17.18 10.98 -20.20
N ALA A 180 16.57 11.31 -19.06
CA ALA A 180 15.86 10.37 -18.21
C ALA A 180 14.50 10.04 -18.84
N LYS A 181 14.11 8.76 -18.80
CA LYS A 181 12.86 8.27 -19.38
C LYS A 181 12.17 7.31 -18.44
N VAL A 182 10.85 7.35 -18.39
CA VAL A 182 10.01 6.39 -17.68
C VAL A 182 9.05 5.69 -18.65
N GLY A 183 8.59 4.50 -18.27
CA GLY A 183 7.54 3.77 -18.99
C GLY A 183 6.20 4.52 -19.01
N THR A 184 5.20 3.90 -19.64
CA THR A 184 3.83 4.42 -19.68
C THR A 184 3.00 3.86 -18.53
N GLY A 185 2.14 4.70 -17.96
CA GLY A 185 1.21 4.31 -16.90
C GLY A 185 0.75 5.51 -16.08
N PRO A 186 -0.45 5.45 -15.45
CA PRO A 186 -0.98 6.55 -14.66
C PRO A 186 -0.11 6.84 -13.44
N LEU A 187 0.39 5.79 -12.77
CA LEU A 187 1.29 5.93 -11.62
C LEU A 187 2.61 6.59 -12.01
N LEU A 188 3.14 6.26 -13.19
CA LEU A 188 4.41 6.77 -13.69
C LEU A 188 4.33 8.26 -14.08
N ALA A 189 3.14 8.86 -14.01
CA ALA A 189 2.95 10.26 -14.31
C ALA A 189 3.57 11.22 -13.30
N ASP A 190 3.73 10.75 -12.07
CA ASP A 190 4.23 11.53 -10.95
C ASP A 190 5.68 11.21 -10.60
N VAL A 191 6.39 10.50 -11.49
CA VAL A 191 7.83 10.25 -11.33
C VAL A 191 8.60 11.55 -11.49
N THR A 192 9.47 11.83 -10.53
CA THR A 192 10.39 12.95 -10.51
C THR A 192 11.83 12.47 -10.53
N VAL A 193 12.71 13.24 -11.15
CA VAL A 193 14.16 13.05 -11.11
C VAL A 193 14.83 14.33 -10.59
N ALA A 194 15.81 14.17 -9.71
CA ALA A 194 16.69 15.24 -9.26
C ALA A 194 18.17 14.84 -9.40
N ILE A 195 19.02 15.83 -9.58
CA ILE A 195 20.48 15.70 -9.55
C ILE A 195 21.00 16.53 -8.38
N GLU A 196 21.65 15.85 -7.44
CA GLU A 196 22.20 16.41 -6.22
C GLU A 196 23.70 16.10 -6.12
N ASP A 197 24.38 16.68 -5.13
CA ASP A 197 25.77 16.35 -4.74
C ASP A 197 26.76 16.31 -5.92
N VAL A 198 26.65 17.27 -6.85
CA VAL A 198 27.55 17.33 -8.02
C VAL A 198 28.96 17.70 -7.57
N ASP A 199 29.90 16.77 -7.71
CA ASP A 199 31.31 16.93 -7.40
C ASP A 199 32.11 16.99 -8.71
N THR A 200 32.55 18.19 -9.07
CA THR A 200 33.35 18.43 -10.28
C THR A 200 34.79 17.91 -10.17
N THR A 201 35.30 17.69 -8.95
CA THR A 201 36.64 17.16 -8.72
C THR A 201 36.66 15.65 -8.84
N ALA A 202 35.69 14.96 -8.23
CA ALA A 202 35.52 13.52 -8.36
C ALA A 202 34.81 13.11 -9.67
N ASN A 203 34.22 14.07 -10.38
CA ASN A 203 33.36 13.85 -11.55
C ASN A 203 32.18 12.93 -11.24
N THR A 204 31.53 13.17 -10.10
CA THR A 204 30.41 12.38 -9.60
C THR A 204 29.17 13.22 -9.30
N PHE A 205 28.01 12.55 -9.20
CA PHE A 205 26.76 13.15 -8.78
C PHE A 205 25.88 12.12 -8.04
N THR A 206 24.83 12.63 -7.39
CA THR A 206 23.75 11.81 -6.84
C THR A 206 22.50 11.95 -7.70
N LEU A 207 21.91 10.82 -8.09
CA LEU A 207 20.60 10.77 -8.72
C LEU A 207 19.54 10.40 -7.69
N VAL A 208 18.46 11.17 -7.67
CA VAL A 208 17.29 10.87 -6.84
C VAL A 208 16.08 10.66 -7.74
N ILE A 209 15.46 9.49 -7.63
CA ILE A 209 14.20 9.15 -8.30
C ILE A 209 13.12 9.11 -7.23
N GLY A 210 12.10 9.92 -7.42
CA GLY A 210 10.94 10.00 -6.53
C GLY A 210 9.66 9.69 -7.28
N LEU A 211 8.67 9.17 -6.55
CA LEU A 211 7.29 9.07 -7.00
C LEU A 211 6.41 9.20 -5.77
N GLU A 212 5.40 10.06 -5.86
CA GLU A 212 4.31 10.14 -4.91
C GLU A 212 3.01 10.27 -5.68
N HIS A 213 2.09 9.36 -5.42
CA HIS A 213 0.85 9.29 -6.15
C HIS A 213 -0.28 8.84 -5.23
N SER A 214 -1.40 9.55 -5.29
CA SER A 214 -2.59 9.27 -4.48
C SER A 214 -3.79 9.01 -5.37
N ALA A 215 -4.61 8.05 -4.98
CA ALA A 215 -5.91 7.78 -5.58
C ALA A 215 -6.94 7.70 -4.45
N THR A 216 -8.05 8.42 -4.60
CA THR A 216 -9.17 8.36 -3.66
C THR A 216 -10.20 7.34 -4.15
N ASP A 217 -10.92 6.72 -3.22
CA ASP A 217 -11.99 5.75 -3.52
C ASP A 217 -11.57 4.65 -4.51
N LEU A 218 -10.33 4.17 -4.41
CA LEU A 218 -9.81 3.15 -5.31
C LEU A 218 -10.38 1.78 -4.91
N ALA A 219 -11.14 1.16 -5.81
CA ALA A 219 -11.55 -0.24 -5.67
C ALA A 219 -10.30 -1.15 -5.57
N LEU A 220 -10.29 -2.08 -4.60
CA LEU A 220 -9.15 -2.98 -4.38
C LEU A 220 -8.82 -3.84 -5.59
N SER A 221 -9.83 -4.22 -6.39
CA SER A 221 -9.65 -4.89 -7.68
C SER A 221 -8.78 -4.08 -8.67
N GLY A 222 -8.81 -2.75 -8.59
CA GLY A 222 -7.99 -1.84 -9.40
C GLY A 222 -6.55 -1.69 -8.93
N LEU A 223 -6.23 -2.13 -7.71
CA LEU A 223 -4.94 -1.90 -7.06
C LEU A 223 -3.78 -2.58 -7.80
N ALA A 224 -3.97 -3.83 -8.27
CA ALA A 224 -2.96 -4.58 -9.01
C ALA A 224 -2.53 -3.84 -10.30
N THR A 225 -3.50 -3.30 -11.04
CA THR A 225 -3.25 -2.50 -12.25
C THR A 225 -2.55 -1.20 -11.91
N ARG A 226 -2.95 -0.52 -10.83
CA ARG A 226 -2.35 0.75 -10.42
C ARG A 226 -0.89 0.60 -10.01
N LEU A 227 -0.58 -0.48 -9.27
CA LEU A 227 0.76 -0.75 -8.75
C LEU A 227 1.65 -1.55 -9.70
N ALA A 228 1.14 -2.02 -10.84
CA ALA A 228 1.85 -2.90 -11.76
C ALA A 228 3.30 -2.49 -12.11
N PRO A 229 3.66 -1.19 -12.23
CA PRO A 229 5.06 -0.81 -12.47
C PRO A 229 5.99 -1.02 -11.27
N LEU A 230 5.48 -1.00 -10.04
CA LEU A 230 6.27 -1.07 -8.81
C LEU A 230 6.20 -2.43 -8.11
N ALA A 231 5.03 -3.05 -8.14
CA ALA A 231 4.73 -4.23 -7.36
C ALA A 231 3.74 -5.15 -8.09
N THR A 232 3.74 -6.41 -7.68
CA THR A 232 2.68 -7.37 -7.96
C THR A 232 1.77 -7.42 -6.74
N VAL A 233 0.47 -7.35 -6.96
CA VAL A 233 -0.56 -7.50 -5.93
C VAL A 233 -1.34 -8.76 -6.23
N THR A 234 -1.48 -9.64 -5.23
CA THR A 234 -2.23 -10.89 -5.36
C THR A 234 -3.29 -10.94 -4.25
N PRO A 235 -4.56 -11.23 -4.56
CA PRO A 235 -5.61 -11.35 -3.54
C PRO A 235 -5.37 -12.52 -2.59
N GLY A 236 -6.04 -12.47 -1.43
CA GLY A 236 -6.10 -13.58 -0.48
C GLY A 236 -6.92 -14.78 -0.99
N ALA A 237 -6.97 -15.83 -0.17
CA ALA A 237 -7.86 -16.95 -0.43
C ALA A 237 -9.32 -16.48 -0.24
N GLY A 238 -10.05 -16.33 -1.35
CA GLY A 238 -11.44 -15.82 -1.35
C GLY A 238 -11.63 -14.46 -2.05
N GLY A 239 -10.57 -13.83 -2.56
CA GLY A 239 -10.64 -12.52 -3.22
C GLY A 239 -9.89 -11.44 -2.43
N PHE A 240 -10.11 -10.18 -2.79
CA PHE A 240 -9.65 -9.08 -1.94
C PHE A 240 -10.52 -9.01 -0.68
N ALA A 241 -9.90 -8.72 0.46
CA ALA A 241 -10.62 -8.34 1.68
C ALA A 241 -10.24 -6.91 2.05
N PRO A 242 -11.08 -6.20 2.83
CA PRO A 242 -10.76 -4.86 3.31
C PRO A 242 -9.42 -4.84 4.06
N PRO A 243 -8.41 -4.08 3.61
CA PRO A 243 -7.15 -3.99 4.32
C PRO A 243 -7.34 -3.21 5.62
N ALA A 244 -6.54 -3.52 6.63
CA ALA A 244 -6.39 -2.59 7.75
C ALA A 244 -5.80 -1.26 7.23
N GLU A 245 -6.34 -0.15 7.72
CA GLU A 245 -5.75 1.17 7.48
C GLU A 245 -4.32 1.23 8.01
N GLY A 246 -3.47 2.00 7.32
CA GLY A 246 -2.08 2.20 7.70
C GLY A 246 -1.13 2.02 6.54
N THR A 247 0.15 1.86 6.87
CA THR A 247 1.24 1.94 5.92
C THR A 247 2.05 0.65 5.85
N ILE A 248 2.15 0.08 4.66
CA ILE A 248 3.04 -1.02 4.33
C ILE A 248 4.32 -0.46 3.72
N LYS A 249 5.46 -0.98 4.18
CA LYS A 249 6.79 -0.65 3.65
C LYS A 249 7.40 -1.89 3.01
N LEU A 250 7.65 -1.84 1.71
CA LEU A 250 8.38 -2.85 0.98
C LEU A 250 9.83 -2.35 0.84
N LYS A 251 10.77 -3.06 1.45
CA LYS A 251 12.21 -2.83 1.31
C LYS A 251 12.84 -4.08 0.71
N GLY A 252 13.37 -3.99 -0.50
CA GLY A 252 14.17 -5.05 -1.12
C GLY A 252 15.63 -4.94 -0.69
N GLY A 253 16.34 -6.07 -0.59
CA GLY A 253 17.78 -6.04 -0.36
C GLY A 253 18.47 -7.41 -0.21
N ALA A 254 19.35 -7.72 -1.16
CA ALA A 254 20.67 -8.30 -0.90
C ALA A 254 21.62 -7.85 -2.03
N PRO A 255 22.91 -7.59 -1.76
CA PRO A 255 23.89 -7.27 -2.82
C PRO A 255 24.05 -8.46 -3.78
N ALA A 256 24.38 -8.18 -5.04
CA ALA A 256 24.77 -9.19 -6.02
C ALA A 256 26.04 -9.92 -5.57
N ARG A 257 25.89 -10.95 -4.75
CA ARG A 257 26.72 -12.15 -4.84
C ARG A 257 26.00 -13.09 -5.80
N THR A 258 26.64 -14.16 -6.26
CA THR A 258 26.19 -15.12 -7.29
C THR A 258 24.82 -15.81 -7.08
N GLU A 259 23.97 -15.30 -6.18
CA GLU A 259 22.60 -15.72 -5.96
C GLU A 259 21.62 -14.69 -6.57
N PRO A 260 20.50 -15.15 -7.18
CA PRO A 260 19.51 -14.26 -7.78
C PRO A 260 18.87 -13.34 -6.73
N PRO A 261 18.59 -12.07 -7.07
CA PRO A 261 18.02 -11.10 -6.14
C PRO A 261 16.65 -11.56 -5.59
N VAL A 262 16.44 -11.41 -4.27
CA VAL A 262 15.18 -11.75 -3.59
C VAL A 262 14.29 -10.51 -3.47
N ALA A 263 13.07 -10.57 -4.01
CA ALA A 263 12.08 -9.50 -3.93
C ALA A 263 11.51 -9.32 -2.51
N ALA A 264 11.19 -8.07 -2.15
CA ALA A 264 10.51 -7.75 -0.89
C ALA A 264 9.04 -8.16 -0.93
N ARG A 265 8.51 -8.65 0.19
CA ARG A 265 7.12 -9.09 0.33
C ARG A 265 6.47 -8.52 1.59
N ALA A 266 5.19 -8.20 1.51
CA ALA A 266 4.35 -7.92 2.66
C ALA A 266 2.99 -8.61 2.53
N GLU A 267 2.49 -9.11 3.65
CA GLU A 267 1.13 -9.59 3.78
C GLU A 267 0.30 -8.52 4.46
N VAL A 268 -0.84 -8.19 3.85
CA VAL A 268 -1.81 -7.26 4.42
C VAL A 268 -2.89 -8.10 5.06
N LEU A 269 -3.15 -7.88 6.34
CA LEU A 269 -4.21 -8.56 7.07
C LEU A 269 -5.46 -7.68 7.09
N SER A 270 -6.63 -8.32 7.11
CA SER A 270 -7.91 -7.64 7.31
C SER A 270 -8.01 -7.07 8.73
N GLY A 271 -8.57 -5.87 8.86
CA GLY A 271 -8.82 -5.19 10.14
C GLY A 271 -10.14 -5.57 10.81
#